data_AF-A0A8J3ZFP3-F1
#
_entry.id   AF-A0A8J3ZFP3-F1
#
_cell.length_a   1.000
_cell.length_b   1.000
_cell.length_c   1.000
_cell.angle_alpha   90.00
_cell.angle_beta   90.00
_cell.angle_gamma   90.00
#
_symmetry.space_group_name_H-M   'P 1'
#
loop_
_entity.id
_entity.type
_entity.pdbx_description
1 polymer ?
#
loop_
_entity_poly.entity_id
_entity_poly.type
_entity_poly.pdbx_seq_one_letter_code
_entity_poly.pdbx_strand_id
1 'polypeptide(L)'
;MSQARAAQHLGASQQWISQVERGIVAPTTDAIERLFAIFDLKVILDVEPTGTGLRALDEEIDEVRSLSDDDRLAVVDTFRRAFDELAPVPWVVSGRLGAFLQGAPLRVYRLDLAVAEPDLDRLAGVFESHQCDRWNESLLDYYGAPVHPRLPGPMRWLLGPNELRVEVADRLPASITVGVAGRYLPVRPLADIEVRDPGIATVMRRVRTRVIHS
;
A
#
# COMPACT_ATOMS: atom_id res chain seq x y z
N MET A 1 -11.49 14.83 -32.99
CA MET A 1 -10.55 15.21 -34.07
C MET A 1 -10.60 14.15 -35.17
N SER A 2 -10.49 14.50 -36.46
CA SER A 2 -10.45 13.49 -37.54
C SER A 2 -9.07 12.83 -37.65
N GLN A 3 -9.01 11.58 -38.10
CA GLN A 3 -7.73 10.86 -38.32
C GLN A 3 -6.79 11.61 -39.27
N ALA A 4 -7.33 12.28 -40.29
CA ALA A 4 -6.54 13.09 -41.21
C ALA A 4 -5.84 14.28 -40.52
N ARG A 5 -6.54 14.93 -39.58
CA ARG A 5 -5.98 16.05 -38.80
C ARG A 5 -4.96 15.59 -37.78
N ALA A 6 -5.21 14.44 -37.14
CA ALA A 6 -4.24 13.81 -36.24
C ALA A 6 -2.95 13.41 -36.98
N ALA A 7 -3.08 12.86 -38.19
CA ALA A 7 -1.97 12.44 -39.05
C ALA A 7 -1.09 13.63 -39.42
N GLN A 8 -1.71 14.74 -39.81
CA GLN A 8 -1.03 15.98 -40.13
C GLN A 8 -0.24 16.53 -38.94
N HIS A 9 -0.82 16.52 -37.72
CA HIS A 9 -0.14 17.01 -36.52
C HIS A 9 1.01 16.09 -36.06
N LEU A 10 0.90 14.79 -36.29
CA LEU A 10 1.91 13.80 -35.89
C LEU A 10 3.05 13.63 -36.90
N GLY A 11 2.93 14.20 -38.10
CA GLY A 11 3.84 13.88 -39.21
C GLY A 11 3.75 12.42 -39.64
N ALA A 12 2.59 11.78 -39.42
CA ALA A 12 2.34 10.38 -39.70
C ALA A 12 1.31 10.21 -40.81
N SER A 13 1.20 9.00 -41.38
CA SER A 13 0.13 8.71 -42.35
C SER A 13 -1.19 8.42 -41.63
N GLN A 14 -2.31 8.75 -42.28
CA GLN A 14 -3.65 8.40 -41.76
C GLN A 14 -3.82 6.88 -41.59
N GLN A 15 -3.17 6.10 -42.45
CA GLN A 15 -3.13 4.64 -42.36
C GLN A 15 -2.42 4.17 -41.08
N TRP A 16 -1.31 4.79 -40.70
CA TRP A 16 -0.60 4.48 -39.47
C TRP A 16 -1.47 4.75 -38.23
N ILE A 17 -2.21 5.86 -38.20
CA ILE A 17 -3.17 6.16 -37.12
C ILE A 17 -4.27 5.10 -37.05
N SER A 18 -4.82 4.70 -38.20
CA SER A 18 -5.84 3.64 -38.23
C SER A 18 -5.32 2.31 -37.72
N GLN A 19 -4.04 1.97 -37.96
CA GLN A 19 -3.41 0.77 -37.43
C GLN A 19 -3.17 0.84 -35.91
N VAL A 20 -2.76 2.01 -35.41
CA VAL A 20 -2.62 2.25 -33.97
C VAL A 20 -3.97 2.16 -33.25
N GLU A 21 -5.02 2.79 -33.77
CA GLU A 21 -6.38 2.72 -33.20
C GLU A 21 -6.95 1.29 -33.19
N ARG A 22 -6.56 0.46 -34.17
CA ARG A 22 -6.95 -0.96 -34.25
C ARG A 22 -6.05 -1.90 -33.44
N GLY A 23 -5.03 -1.37 -32.75
CA GLY A 23 -4.07 -2.17 -31.99
C GLY A 23 -3.17 -3.07 -32.84
N ILE A 24 -3.05 -2.79 -34.14
CA ILE A 24 -2.20 -3.56 -35.07
C ILE A 24 -0.73 -3.16 -34.92
N VAL A 25 -0.47 -1.89 -34.61
CA VAL A 25 0.87 -1.35 -34.40
C VAL A 25 0.93 -0.67 -33.04
N ALA A 26 1.95 -1.02 -32.25
CA ALA A 26 2.25 -0.32 -31.00
C ALA A 26 2.99 0.99 -31.32
N PRO A 27 2.44 2.16 -30.94
CA PRO A 27 3.11 3.43 -31.14
C PRO A 27 4.32 3.55 -30.19
N THR A 28 5.32 4.34 -30.61
CA THR A 28 6.43 4.72 -29.73
C THR A 28 5.96 5.73 -28.68
N THR A 29 6.68 5.84 -27.55
CA THR A 29 6.39 6.84 -26.51
C THR A 29 6.34 8.26 -27.07
N ASP A 30 7.29 8.64 -27.95
CA ASP A 30 7.30 9.94 -28.62
C ASP A 30 6.03 10.18 -29.45
N ALA A 31 5.50 9.15 -30.12
CA ALA A 31 4.26 9.27 -30.87
C ALA A 31 3.02 9.41 -29.95
N ILE A 32 3.03 8.76 -28.79
CA ILE A 32 1.99 8.91 -27.76
C ILE A 32 2.02 10.33 -27.19
N GLU A 33 3.19 10.84 -26.80
CA GLU A 33 3.36 12.19 -26.27
C GLU A 33 2.85 13.25 -27.25
N ARG A 34 3.23 13.15 -28.53
CA ARG A 34 2.76 14.08 -29.57
C ARG A 34 1.25 13.98 -29.80
N LEU A 35 0.65 12.79 -29.66
CA LEU A 35 -0.79 12.60 -29.81
C LEU A 35 -1.56 13.31 -28.70
N PHE A 36 -1.12 13.15 -27.45
CA PHE A 36 -1.75 13.80 -26.30
C PHE A 36 -1.50 15.31 -26.26
N ALA A 37 -0.34 15.78 -26.75
CA ALA A 37 -0.05 17.20 -26.90
C ALA A 37 -1.07 17.93 -27.80
N ILE A 38 -1.69 17.26 -28.78
CA ILE A 38 -2.75 17.85 -29.61
C ILE A 38 -3.97 18.27 -28.78
N PHE A 39 -4.17 17.64 -27.62
CA PHE A 39 -5.27 17.92 -26.71
C PHE A 39 -4.86 18.79 -25.52
N ASP A 40 -3.68 19.41 -25.55
CA ASP A 40 -3.06 20.09 -24.40
C ASP A 40 -2.94 19.16 -23.17
N LEU A 41 -2.77 17.86 -23.40
CA LEU A 41 -2.58 16.85 -22.37
C LEU A 41 -1.11 16.46 -22.28
N LYS A 42 -0.61 16.33 -21.04
CA LYS A 42 0.72 15.81 -20.76
C LYS A 42 0.64 14.32 -20.44
N VAL A 43 1.44 13.50 -21.12
CA VAL A 43 1.60 12.10 -20.77
C VAL A 43 2.46 11.99 -19.52
N ILE A 44 1.93 11.31 -18.50
CA ILE A 44 2.70 10.86 -17.35
C ILE A 44 2.80 9.35 -17.49
N LEU A 45 4.00 8.85 -17.77
CA LEU A 45 4.29 7.42 -17.79
C LEU A 45 4.62 6.99 -16.37
N ASP A 46 3.79 6.10 -15.83
CA ASP A 46 4.08 5.36 -14.61
C ASP A 46 4.32 3.88 -14.98
N VAL A 47 5.19 3.21 -14.23
CA VAL A 47 5.57 1.82 -14.51
C VAL A 47 4.98 0.93 -13.44
N GLU A 48 4.02 0.10 -13.83
CA GLU A 48 3.43 -0.93 -12.97
C GLU A 48 4.05 -2.31 -13.28
N PRO A 49 4.36 -3.14 -12.27
CA PRO A 49 4.82 -4.51 -12.49
C PRO A 49 3.82 -5.30 -13.33
N THR A 50 4.29 -5.98 -14.38
CA THR A 50 3.45 -6.83 -15.24
C THR A 50 2.78 -7.92 -14.40
N GLY A 51 1.45 -7.82 -14.23
CA GLY A 51 0.68 -8.64 -13.29
C GLY A 51 -0.14 -7.84 -12.26
N THR A 52 0.00 -6.51 -12.23
CA THR A 52 -0.70 -5.60 -11.29
C THR A 52 -1.82 -4.78 -11.95
N GLY A 53 -2.44 -5.30 -13.02
CA GLY A 53 -3.59 -4.62 -13.63
C GLY A 53 -4.84 -4.65 -12.73
N LEU A 54 -5.87 -3.88 -13.09
CA LEU A 54 -7.17 -3.84 -12.39
C LEU A 54 -7.76 -5.24 -12.11
N ARG A 55 -7.47 -6.23 -12.96
CA ARG A 55 -7.90 -7.62 -12.78
C ARG A 55 -7.25 -8.30 -11.57
N ALA A 56 -5.95 -8.09 -11.34
CA ALA A 56 -5.28 -8.67 -10.17
C ALA A 56 -5.73 -8.01 -8.87
N LEU A 57 -5.98 -6.69 -8.91
CA LEU A 57 -6.60 -5.96 -7.81
C LEU A 57 -8.01 -6.49 -7.49
N ASP A 58 -8.78 -6.75 -8.55
CA ASP A 58 -10.11 -7.33 -8.47
C ASP A 58 -10.09 -8.74 -7.87
N GLU A 59 -9.17 -9.59 -8.30
CA GLU A 59 -8.94 -10.93 -7.75
C GLU A 59 -8.52 -10.88 -6.27
N GLU A 60 -7.67 -9.93 -5.87
CA GLU A 60 -7.31 -9.71 -4.46
C GLU A 60 -8.54 -9.32 -3.62
N ILE A 61 -9.33 -8.36 -4.11
CA ILE A 61 -10.54 -7.90 -3.43
C ILE A 61 -11.51 -9.08 -3.24
N ASP A 62 -11.72 -9.87 -4.29
CA ASP A 62 -12.67 -10.97 -4.28
C ASP A 62 -12.20 -12.11 -3.36
N GLU A 63 -10.90 -12.44 -3.37
CA GLU A 63 -10.31 -13.40 -2.43
C GLU A 63 -10.53 -12.97 -0.97
N VAL A 64 -10.18 -11.73 -0.61
CA VAL A 64 -10.30 -11.25 0.77
C VAL A 64 -11.76 -11.14 1.21
N ARG A 65 -12.68 -10.83 0.29
CA ARG A 65 -14.12 -10.83 0.56
C ARG A 65 -14.70 -12.21 0.76
N SER A 66 -14.09 -13.24 0.17
CA SER A 66 -14.52 -14.63 0.33
C SER A 66 -14.05 -15.28 1.63
N LEU A 67 -13.15 -14.62 2.38
CA LEU A 67 -12.70 -15.11 3.68
C LEU A 67 -13.88 -15.17 4.66
N SER A 68 -13.96 -16.27 5.40
CA SER A 68 -14.87 -16.36 6.54
C SER A 68 -14.42 -15.44 7.68
N ASP A 69 -15.32 -15.14 8.62
CA ASP A 69 -14.94 -14.39 9.82
C ASP A 69 -13.80 -15.09 10.58
N ASP A 70 -13.82 -16.42 10.66
CA ASP A 70 -12.76 -17.21 11.29
C ASP A 70 -11.40 -17.06 10.58
N ASP A 71 -11.39 -17.09 9.24
CA ASP A 71 -10.16 -16.85 8.47
C ASP A 71 -9.63 -15.43 8.68
N ARG A 72 -10.53 -14.44 8.75
CA ARG A 72 -10.15 -13.05 9.02
C ARG A 72 -9.58 -12.89 10.44
N LEU A 73 -10.15 -13.60 11.42
CA LEU A 73 -9.61 -13.62 12.78
C LEU A 73 -8.24 -14.30 12.84
N ALA A 74 -8.03 -15.39 12.10
CA ALA A 74 -6.75 -16.08 12.02
C ALA A 74 -5.61 -15.19 11.46
N VAL A 75 -5.92 -14.33 10.48
CA VAL A 75 -4.97 -13.32 9.99
C VAL A 75 -4.53 -12.37 11.11
N VAL A 76 -5.47 -11.91 11.95
CA VAL A 76 -5.15 -11.00 13.07
C VAL A 76 -4.39 -11.73 14.18
N ASP A 77 -4.75 -12.98 14.48
CA ASP A 77 -4.10 -13.78 15.53
C ASP A 77 -2.63 -14.10 15.20
N THR A 78 -2.26 -14.12 13.92
CA THR A 78 -0.85 -14.25 13.49
C THR A 78 0.06 -13.18 14.11
N PHE A 79 -0.50 -12.00 14.38
CA PHE A 79 0.23 -10.88 14.99
C PHE A 79 0.08 -10.79 16.51
N ARG A 80 -0.65 -11.73 17.14
CA ARG A 80 -0.94 -11.71 18.58
C ARG A 80 0.30 -11.51 19.44
N ARG A 81 1.34 -12.31 19.18
CA ARG A 81 2.60 -12.24 19.91
C ARG A 81 3.28 -10.89 19.77
N ALA A 82 3.34 -10.35 18.55
CA ALA A 82 3.95 -9.04 18.31
C ALA A 82 3.21 -7.91 19.04
N PHE A 83 1.87 -7.97 19.11
CA PHE A 83 1.11 -7.01 19.92
C PHE A 83 1.44 -7.11 21.42
N ASP A 84 1.60 -8.33 21.94
CA ASP A 84 1.96 -8.55 23.33
C ASP A 84 3.38 -8.03 23.63
N GLU A 85 4.33 -8.24 22.71
CA GLU A 85 5.72 -7.74 22.81
C GLU A 85 5.80 -6.21 22.72
N LEU A 86 4.92 -5.58 21.93
CA LEU A 86 4.84 -4.12 21.75
C LEU A 86 3.98 -3.41 22.80
N ALA A 87 3.39 -4.13 23.76
CA ALA A 87 2.54 -3.55 24.80
C ALA A 87 3.18 -2.38 25.60
N PRO A 88 4.51 -2.32 25.83
CA PRO A 88 5.13 -1.19 26.53
C PRO A 88 5.18 0.13 25.73
N VAL A 89 4.88 0.10 24.43
CA VAL A 89 5.00 1.25 23.53
C VAL A 89 3.61 1.76 23.17
N PRO A 90 3.31 3.06 23.27
CA PRO A 90 2.12 3.64 22.69
C PRO A 90 2.16 3.56 21.15
N TRP A 91 1.21 2.86 20.55
CA TRP A 91 1.09 2.72 19.09
C TRP A 91 -0.36 2.76 18.62
N VAL A 92 -0.54 3.02 17.33
CA VAL A 92 -1.82 2.94 16.62
C VAL A 92 -1.63 2.06 15.38
N VAL A 93 -2.51 1.08 15.17
CA VAL A 93 -2.50 0.28 13.94
C VAL A 93 -2.87 1.17 12.74
N SER A 94 -2.07 1.09 11.69
CA SER A 94 -2.22 1.89 10.46
C SER A 94 -2.12 0.97 9.23
N GLY A 95 -1.94 1.56 8.05
CA GLY A 95 -1.64 0.85 6.81
C GLY A 95 -2.65 -0.24 6.48
N ARG A 96 -2.16 -1.36 5.92
CA ARG A 96 -3.03 -2.42 5.39
C ARG A 96 -3.75 -3.18 6.50
N LEU A 97 -3.07 -3.46 7.61
CA LEU A 97 -3.70 -4.11 8.77
C LEU A 97 -4.79 -3.22 9.37
N GLY A 98 -4.53 -1.93 9.54
CA GLY A 98 -5.52 -1.00 10.09
C GLY A 98 -6.74 -0.84 9.18
N ALA A 99 -6.54 -0.82 7.86
CA ALA A 99 -7.65 -0.82 6.91
C ALA A 99 -8.42 -2.15 6.91
N PHE A 100 -7.72 -3.29 6.96
CA PHE A 100 -8.33 -4.62 7.04
C PHE A 100 -9.20 -4.81 8.29
N LEU A 101 -8.72 -4.35 9.45
CA LEU A 101 -9.46 -4.35 10.71
C LEU A 101 -10.76 -3.52 10.63
N GLN A 102 -10.81 -2.51 9.77
CA GLN A 102 -12.00 -1.70 9.49
C GLN A 102 -12.85 -2.24 8.34
N GLY A 103 -12.57 -3.46 7.86
CA GLY A 103 -13.36 -4.13 6.83
C GLY A 103 -12.88 -3.92 5.39
N ALA A 104 -11.74 -3.27 5.16
CA ALA A 104 -11.19 -3.17 3.82
C ALA A 104 -10.77 -4.55 3.30
N PRO A 105 -11.06 -4.90 2.03
CA PRO A 105 -10.69 -6.19 1.45
C PRO A 105 -9.25 -6.16 0.95
N LEU A 106 -8.31 -6.10 1.89
CA LEU A 106 -6.87 -6.02 1.64
C LEU A 106 -6.18 -7.24 2.22
N ARG A 107 -5.25 -7.86 1.48
CA ARG A 107 -4.35 -8.85 2.08
C ARG A 107 -3.42 -8.20 3.10
N VAL A 108 -3.24 -8.85 4.24
CA VAL A 108 -2.33 -8.41 5.30
C VAL A 108 -1.22 -9.43 5.45
N TYR A 109 0.02 -8.95 5.44
CA TYR A 109 1.22 -9.79 5.51
C TYR A 109 2.26 -9.24 6.50
N ARG A 110 1.93 -8.13 7.17
CA ARG A 110 2.81 -7.44 8.12
C ARG A 110 2.02 -6.55 9.06
N LEU A 111 2.70 -6.08 10.10
CA LEU A 111 2.24 -5.04 11.00
C LEU A 111 2.62 -3.67 10.45
N ASP A 112 1.63 -2.81 10.24
CA ASP A 112 1.84 -1.39 9.97
C ASP A 112 1.37 -0.60 11.20
N LEU A 113 2.28 0.06 11.90
CA LEU A 113 1.98 0.83 13.11
C LEU A 113 2.39 2.29 12.93
N ALA A 114 1.75 3.19 13.67
CA ALA A 114 2.20 4.55 13.88
C ALA A 114 2.60 4.76 15.35
N VAL A 115 3.75 5.39 15.57
CA VAL A 115 4.33 5.65 16.89
C VAL A 115 4.72 7.13 16.97
N ALA A 116 4.61 7.73 18.15
CA ALA A 116 5.06 9.10 18.37
C ALA A 116 6.59 9.18 18.46
N GLU A 117 7.20 10.24 17.93
CA GLU A 117 8.65 10.47 18.01
C GLU A 117 9.20 10.38 19.46
N PRO A 118 8.51 10.93 20.49
CA PRO A 118 8.96 10.79 21.87
C PRO A 118 8.96 9.36 22.41
N ASP A 119 8.23 8.44 21.79
CA ASP A 119 8.11 7.03 22.20
C ASP A 119 9.13 6.11 21.50
N LEU A 120 10.00 6.64 20.62
CA LEU A 120 10.99 5.83 19.91
C LEU A 120 12.00 5.13 20.84
N ASP A 121 12.32 5.72 22.00
CA ASP A 121 13.24 5.09 22.95
C ASP A 121 12.58 3.89 23.68
N ARG A 122 11.25 3.92 23.86
CA ARG A 122 10.50 2.75 24.35
C ARG A 122 10.49 1.64 23.31
N LEU A 123 10.30 2.02 22.04
CA LEU A 123 10.35 1.07 20.93
C LEU A 123 11.75 0.46 20.80
N ALA A 124 12.81 1.24 20.98
CA ALA A 124 14.18 0.76 21.04
C ALA A 124 14.35 -0.31 22.13
N GLY A 125 13.84 -0.04 23.34
CA GLY A 125 13.89 -1.01 24.44
C GLY A 125 13.18 -2.33 24.13
N VAL A 126 12.06 -2.29 23.38
CA VAL A 126 11.41 -3.52 22.87
C VAL A 126 12.33 -4.25 21.90
N PHE A 127 12.94 -3.55 20.94
CA PHE A 127 13.84 -4.15 19.95
C PHE A 127 15.15 -4.68 20.52
N GLU A 128 15.60 -4.16 21.66
CA GLU A 128 16.76 -4.70 22.38
C GLU A 128 16.39 -5.94 23.21
N SER A 129 15.17 -5.97 23.72
CA SER A 129 14.67 -7.08 24.55
C SER A 129 14.19 -8.29 23.71
N HIS A 130 13.86 -8.07 22.45
CA HIS A 130 13.39 -9.09 21.51
C HIS A 130 14.36 -9.17 20.35
N GLN A 131 14.66 -10.35 19.85
CA GLN A 131 15.52 -10.53 18.67
C GLN A 131 14.86 -9.91 17.43
N CYS A 132 15.13 -8.63 17.21
CA CYS A 132 14.64 -7.87 16.07
C CYS A 132 15.76 -7.62 15.10
N ASP A 133 15.46 -7.71 13.82
CA ASP A 133 16.41 -7.37 12.76
C ASP A 133 15.86 -6.22 11.94
N ARG A 134 16.67 -5.18 11.70
CA ARG A 134 16.25 -4.05 10.87
C ARG A 134 16.48 -4.36 9.40
N TRP A 135 15.56 -3.92 8.55
CA TRP A 135 15.71 -4.00 7.11
C TRP A 135 16.93 -3.22 6.65
N ASN A 136 17.79 -3.87 5.87
CA ASN A 136 18.96 -3.29 5.25
C ASN A 136 18.70 -3.07 3.77
N GLU A 137 18.52 -1.81 3.37
CA GLU A 137 18.25 -1.44 1.96
C GLU A 137 19.36 -1.86 1.00
N SER A 138 20.62 -1.89 1.45
CA SER A 138 21.74 -2.25 0.58
C SER A 138 21.82 -3.76 0.33
N LEU A 139 21.39 -4.58 1.30
CA LEU A 139 21.38 -6.04 1.19
C LEU A 139 20.03 -6.61 0.76
N LEU A 140 18.97 -5.80 0.80
CA LEU A 140 17.58 -6.22 0.61
C LEU A 140 17.19 -7.37 1.54
N ASP A 141 17.66 -7.33 2.79
CA ASP A 141 17.42 -8.37 3.79
C ASP A 141 17.40 -7.80 5.22
N TYR A 142 16.94 -8.58 6.19
CA TYR A 142 16.90 -8.27 7.62
C TYR A 142 18.18 -8.71 8.32
N TYR A 143 19.31 -8.13 7.93
CA TYR A 143 20.59 -8.41 8.57
C TYR A 143 21.59 -7.27 8.41
N GLY A 144 22.47 -7.12 9.40
CA GLY A 144 23.63 -6.22 9.34
C GLY A 144 23.29 -4.73 9.47
N ALA A 145 22.04 -4.38 9.81
CA ALA A 145 21.63 -3.01 10.10
C ALA A 145 21.37 -2.82 11.61
N PRO A 146 21.82 -1.72 12.23
CA PRO A 146 21.51 -1.40 13.62
C PRO A 146 19.99 -1.28 13.87
N VAL A 147 19.51 -1.94 14.93
CA VAL A 147 18.07 -2.06 15.22
C VAL A 147 17.43 -0.79 15.75
N HIS A 148 18.21 0.12 16.34
CA HIS A 148 17.69 1.26 17.07
C HIS A 148 16.90 2.23 16.15
N PRO A 149 15.64 2.58 16.48
CA PRO A 149 14.75 3.34 15.61
C PRO A 149 15.16 4.79 15.38
N ARG A 150 15.94 5.40 16.29
CA ARG A 150 16.52 6.74 16.07
C ARG A 150 17.66 6.77 15.06
N LEU A 151 18.24 5.63 14.70
CA LEU A 151 19.31 5.61 13.70
C LEU A 151 18.69 5.81 12.30
N PRO A 152 19.34 6.58 11.41
CA PRO A 152 18.87 6.76 10.05
C PRO A 152 18.63 5.44 9.31
N GLY A 153 17.60 5.41 8.48
CA GLY A 153 17.26 4.28 7.64
C GLY A 153 15.77 3.94 7.67
N PRO A 154 15.39 2.85 6.99
CA PRO A 154 14.00 2.42 6.91
C PRO A 154 13.42 2.13 8.29
N MET A 155 12.20 2.59 8.53
CA MET A 155 11.45 2.25 9.74
C MET A 155 10.74 0.90 9.54
N ARG A 156 11.55 -0.15 9.31
CA ARG A 156 11.11 -1.49 8.94
C ARG A 156 11.99 -2.53 9.64
N TRP A 157 11.36 -3.46 10.35
CA TRP A 157 12.00 -4.52 11.12
C TRP A 157 11.31 -5.86 10.92
N LEU A 158 12.02 -6.92 11.25
CA LEU A 158 11.47 -8.23 11.51
C LEU A 158 11.41 -8.41 13.04
N LEU A 159 10.21 -8.59 13.59
CA LEU A 159 9.95 -8.86 15.01
C LEU A 159 9.42 -10.29 15.12
N GLY A 160 10.30 -11.23 15.47
CA GLY A 160 10.01 -12.66 15.36
C GLY A 160 9.71 -13.06 13.91
N PRO A 161 8.59 -13.73 13.59
CA PRO A 161 8.22 -14.05 12.20
C PRO A 161 7.50 -12.89 11.48
N ASN A 162 7.24 -11.77 12.16
CA ASN A 162 6.38 -10.70 11.65
C ASN A 162 7.20 -9.52 11.15
N GLU A 163 7.01 -9.15 9.89
CA GLU A 163 7.47 -7.84 9.43
C GLU A 163 6.68 -6.74 10.16
N LEU A 164 7.39 -5.74 10.65
CA LEU A 164 6.87 -4.53 11.29
C LEU A 164 7.35 -3.31 10.49
N ARG A 165 6.41 -2.46 10.09
CA ARG A 165 6.68 -1.11 9.59
C ARG A 165 6.13 -0.08 10.55
N VAL A 166 6.93 0.94 10.82
CA VAL A 166 6.57 2.02 11.72
C VAL A 166 6.56 3.34 10.98
N GLU A 167 5.42 4.02 11.03
CA GLU A 167 5.33 5.43 10.71
C GLU A 167 5.64 6.24 11.98
N VAL A 168 6.61 7.15 11.91
CA VAL A 168 6.87 8.09 13.00
C VAL A 168 6.07 9.37 12.78
N ALA A 169 5.35 9.80 13.81
CA ALA A 169 4.64 11.06 13.82
C ALA A 169 5.10 11.92 15.01
N ASP A 170 4.96 13.24 14.92
CA ASP A 170 5.32 14.15 16.03
C ASP A 170 4.56 13.84 17.33
N ARG A 171 3.33 13.34 17.17
CA ARG A 171 2.45 12.87 18.26
C ARG A 171 1.69 11.63 17.80
N LEU A 172 1.24 10.84 18.77
CA LEU A 172 0.45 9.65 18.47
C LEU A 172 -0.82 10.06 17.69
N PRO A 173 -1.12 9.43 16.54
CA PRO A 173 -2.28 9.79 15.74
C PRO A 173 -3.60 9.56 16.49
N ALA A 174 -4.64 10.28 16.07
CA ALA A 174 -5.99 9.95 16.50
C ALA A 174 -6.33 8.51 16.10
N SER A 175 -7.07 7.81 16.96
CA SER A 175 -7.48 6.43 16.74
C SER A 175 -8.95 6.22 17.09
N ILE A 176 -9.54 5.23 16.44
CA ILE A 176 -10.77 4.57 16.86
C ILE A 176 -10.41 3.24 17.51
N THR A 177 -11.31 2.71 18.34
CA THR A 177 -11.13 1.38 18.93
C THR A 177 -11.85 0.34 18.07
N VAL A 178 -11.13 -0.68 17.62
CA VAL A 178 -11.70 -1.83 16.89
C VAL A 178 -11.63 -3.07 17.76
N GLY A 179 -12.79 -3.70 18.00
CA GLY A 179 -12.89 -4.97 18.71
C GLY A 179 -12.67 -6.15 17.76
N VAL A 180 -11.71 -7.02 18.05
CA VAL A 180 -11.39 -8.22 17.24
C VAL A 180 -10.85 -9.32 18.14
N ALA A 181 -11.40 -10.55 18.04
CA ALA A 181 -10.99 -11.70 18.86
C ALA A 181 -10.91 -11.41 20.38
N GLY A 182 -11.85 -10.61 20.92
CA GLY A 182 -11.84 -10.21 22.33
C GLY A 182 -10.76 -9.18 22.72
N ARG A 183 -10.03 -8.64 21.74
CA ARG A 183 -9.05 -7.55 21.91
C ARG A 183 -9.64 -6.24 21.39
N TYR A 184 -9.17 -5.14 21.96
CA TYR A 184 -9.52 -3.79 21.54
C TYR A 184 -8.25 -3.10 21.04
N LEU A 185 -8.14 -2.96 19.72
CA LEU A 185 -6.96 -2.39 19.07
C LEU A 185 -7.21 -0.91 18.78
N PRO A 186 -6.25 -0.01 19.09
CA PRO A 186 -6.29 1.37 18.60
C PRO A 186 -5.94 1.37 17.11
N VAL A 187 -6.86 1.78 16.25
CA VAL A 187 -6.70 1.78 14.80
C VAL A 187 -6.89 3.20 14.26
N ARG A 188 -6.00 3.63 13.36
CA ARG A 188 -6.15 4.92 12.67
C ARG A 188 -7.41 4.87 11.79
N PRO A 189 -8.27 5.91 11.79
CA PRO A 189 -9.46 5.92 10.95
C PRO A 189 -9.15 5.63 9.48
N LEU A 190 -9.98 4.83 8.81
CA LEU A 190 -9.76 4.40 7.43
C LEU A 190 -9.59 5.58 6.47
N ALA A 191 -10.35 6.66 6.67
CA ALA A 191 -10.21 7.89 5.88
C ALA A 191 -8.79 8.48 5.97
N ASP A 192 -8.19 8.48 7.17
CA ASP A 192 -6.83 8.96 7.38
C ASP A 192 -5.78 7.99 6.78
N ILE A 193 -6.07 6.68 6.79
CA ILE A 193 -5.22 5.68 6.13
C ILE A 193 -5.23 5.87 4.61
N GLU A 194 -6.40 6.06 3.99
CA GLU A 194 -6.53 6.31 2.54
C GLU A 194 -5.76 7.56 2.10
N VAL A 195 -5.76 8.63 2.90
CA VAL A 195 -5.00 9.85 2.58
C VAL A 195 -3.49 9.59 2.57
N ARG A 196 -2.99 8.66 3.38
CA ARG A 196 -1.55 8.40 3.55
C ARG A 196 -1.02 7.27 2.67
N ASP A 197 -1.89 6.39 2.19
CA ASP A 197 -1.52 5.26 1.34
C ASP A 197 -2.35 5.27 0.05
N PRO A 198 -1.78 5.79 -1.06
CA PRO A 198 -2.45 5.83 -2.37
C PRO A 198 -2.85 4.45 -2.91
N GLY A 199 -2.14 3.38 -2.50
CA GLY A 199 -2.47 2.01 -2.86
C GLY A 199 -3.76 1.55 -2.18
N ILE A 200 -3.89 1.80 -0.88
CA ILE A 200 -5.13 1.55 -0.13
C ILE A 200 -6.27 2.40 -0.67
N ALA A 201 -6.05 3.68 -0.94
CA ALA A 201 -7.06 4.55 -1.55
C ALA A 201 -7.54 4.03 -2.91
N THR A 202 -6.65 3.44 -3.71
CA THR A 202 -6.98 2.85 -5.00
C THR A 202 -7.87 1.62 -4.84
N VAL A 203 -7.54 0.72 -3.90
CA VAL A 203 -8.39 -0.45 -3.56
C VAL A 203 -9.77 0.01 -3.10
N MET A 204 -9.83 0.98 -2.17
CA MET A 204 -11.10 1.47 -1.62
C MET A 204 -11.96 2.17 -2.67
N ARG A 205 -11.35 2.96 -3.56
CA ARG A 205 -12.04 3.54 -4.73
C ARG A 205 -12.62 2.44 -5.62
N ARG A 206 -11.84 1.40 -5.93
CA ARG A 206 -12.29 0.27 -6.75
C ARG A 206 -13.47 -0.47 -6.11
N VAL A 207 -13.39 -0.72 -4.80
CA VAL A 207 -14.47 -1.32 -4.00
C VAL A 207 -15.76 -0.51 -4.09
N ARG A 208 -15.69 0.81 -3.90
CA ARG A 208 -16.86 1.71 -3.99
C ARG A 208 -17.48 1.70 -5.40
N THR A 209 -16.65 1.75 -6.45
CA THR A 209 -17.15 1.69 -7.82
C THR A 209 -17.87 0.37 -8.11
N ARG A 210 -17.38 -0.76 -7.59
CA ARG A 210 -18.01 -2.08 -7.78
C ARG A 210 -19.38 -2.17 -7.11
N VAL A 211 -19.55 -1.65 -5.90
CA VAL A 211 -20.84 -1.64 -5.17
C VAL A 211 -21.93 -0.85 -5.92
N ILE A 212 -21.54 0.17 -6.69
CA ILE A 212 -22.48 1.00 -7.46
C ILE A 212 -23.00 0.26 -8.72
N HIS A 213 -22.30 -0.78 -9.18
CA HIS A 213 -22.62 -1.51 -10.43
C HIS A 213 -23.10 -2.96 -10.18
N SER A 214 -23.29 -3.34 -8.92
CA SER A 214 -23.82 -4.64 -8.46
C SER A 214 -25.22 -4.47 -7.89
#